data_AF-A0AAD2HV08-F1
#
_entry.id   AF-A0AAD2HV08-F1
#
_cell.length_a   1.000
_cell.length_b   1.000
_cell.length_c   1.000
_cell.angle_alpha   90.00
_cell.angle_beta   90.00
_cell.angle_gamma   90.00
#
_symmetry.space_group_name_H-M   'P 1'
#
loop_
_entity.id
_entity.type
_entity.pdbx_description
1 polymer ?
#
loop_
_entity_poly.entity_id
_entity_poly.type
_entity_poly.pdbx_seq_one_letter_code
_entity_poly.pdbx_strand_id
1 'polypeptide(L)'
;MSTTPPASDDDAGSPQQRRSLIGLFLAFQIIGLIGSIALVLTTTLSRRASRSATWQNFFTSWIVSAISYSLLLFTSQAYNDTPPFGVCLAQAGLIYAMPSFTAATTFGLITQIWFTMQSLLKRRIASERYWVIALIIIPYCFLVAMATASWATGSADPASVGLIGSGMYCHIDAASGKLGKISGALVALILLPTVAIEISICVALRQHWKTFRRVRHSFSIMIRVMVFTLIGLLAVSIGALFVFSSNHGPAMNIVLAAMPFVSAVIFASQRDIISVWMFWRPSPSDQTLSETSTSTTNSTAALVKA
;
A
#
# COMPACT_ATOMS: atom_id res chain seq x y z
N MET A 1 35.47 36.85 -18.82
CA MET A 1 34.86 37.11 -17.51
C MET A 1 33.35 37.06 -17.73
N SER A 2 32.78 35.86 -17.63
CA SER A 2 31.37 35.60 -17.96
C SER A 2 30.57 35.58 -16.67
N THR A 3 29.78 36.63 -16.46
CA THR A 3 28.82 36.73 -15.36
C THR A 3 27.63 35.83 -15.65
N THR A 4 27.60 34.65 -15.05
CA THR A 4 26.37 33.87 -14.88
C THR A 4 25.40 34.64 -13.99
N PRO A 5 24.13 34.82 -14.38
CA PRO A 5 23.13 35.41 -13.50
C PRO A 5 22.84 34.48 -12.31
N PRO A 6 22.50 35.01 -11.13
CA PRO A 6 22.11 34.18 -9.99
C PRO A 6 20.83 33.41 -10.33
N ALA A 7 20.83 32.12 -10.00
CA ALA A 7 19.63 31.30 -10.05
C ALA A 7 18.57 31.94 -9.15
N SER A 8 17.41 32.21 -9.73
CA SER A 8 16.22 32.75 -9.07
C SER A 8 15.77 31.84 -7.91
N ASP A 9 15.85 32.38 -6.69
CA ASP A 9 15.28 31.84 -5.43
C ASP A 9 13.73 31.87 -5.41
N ASP A 10 13.05 31.61 -6.53
CA ASP A 10 11.59 31.79 -6.66
C ASP A 10 10.76 30.55 -6.30
N ASP A 11 11.37 29.43 -5.92
CA ASP A 11 10.65 28.17 -5.63
C ASP A 11 10.53 27.81 -4.14
N ALA A 12 11.02 28.67 -3.23
CA ALA A 12 10.76 28.53 -1.79
C ALA A 12 9.36 29.09 -1.48
N GLY A 13 8.32 28.32 -1.80
CA GLY A 13 6.93 28.67 -1.48
C GLY A 13 6.77 29.15 -0.03
N SER A 14 5.89 30.13 0.19
CA SER A 14 5.74 30.81 1.49
C SER A 14 5.70 29.83 2.69
N PRO A 15 6.21 30.20 3.88
CA PRO A 15 6.21 29.32 5.05
C PRO A 15 4.84 28.72 5.38
N GLN A 16 3.77 29.45 5.07
CA GLN A 16 2.40 28.98 5.22
C GLN A 16 2.03 27.88 4.21
N GLN A 17 2.45 28.00 2.95
CA GLN A 17 2.27 26.96 1.93
C GLN A 17 2.99 25.66 2.32
N ARG A 18 4.24 25.74 2.82
CA ARG A 18 4.98 24.57 3.30
C ARG A 18 4.24 23.86 4.45
N ARG A 19 3.72 24.61 5.43
CA ARG A 19 2.92 24.05 6.54
C ARG A 19 1.65 23.34 6.06
N SER A 20 0.94 23.92 5.09
CA SER A 20 -0.24 23.31 4.49
C SER A 20 0.08 22.00 3.76
N LEU A 21 1.20 21.96 3.02
CA LEU A 21 1.66 20.74 2.34
C LEU A 21 2.04 19.64 3.33
N ILE A 22 2.77 19.98 4.40
CA ILE A 22 3.09 19.03 5.48
C ILE A 22 1.81 18.51 6.14
N GLY A 23 0.84 19.40 6.41
CA GLY A 23 -0.46 19.01 6.98
C GLY A 23 -1.22 18.04 6.08
N LEU A 24 -1.27 18.30 4.77
CA LEU A 24 -1.92 17.41 3.80
C LEU A 24 -1.21 16.05 3.71
N PHE A 25 0.12 16.06 3.65
CA PHE A 25 0.95 14.86 3.66
C PHE A 25 0.63 13.98 4.88
N LEU A 26 0.66 14.55 6.08
CA LEU A 26 0.38 13.85 7.32
C LEU A 26 -1.07 13.36 7.40
N ALA A 27 -2.04 14.16 6.93
CA ALA A 27 -3.43 13.74 6.88
C ALA A 27 -3.62 12.47 6.04
N PHE A 28 -3.01 12.40 4.84
CA PHE A 28 -3.08 11.19 4.03
C PHE A 28 -2.41 9.99 4.68
N GLN A 29 -1.25 10.17 5.33
CA GLN A 29 -0.58 9.09 6.05
C GLN A 29 -1.42 8.57 7.21
N ILE A 30 -2.01 9.45 8.03
CA ILE A 30 -2.82 9.05 9.18
C ILE A 30 -4.13 8.38 8.77
N ILE A 31 -4.83 8.92 7.76
CA ILE A 31 -6.04 8.28 7.25
C ILE A 31 -5.70 6.91 6.64
N GLY A 32 -4.60 6.83 5.88
CA GLY A 32 -4.10 5.57 5.32
C GLY A 32 -3.72 4.55 6.40
N LEU A 33 -3.09 5.00 7.49
CA LEU A 33 -2.74 4.18 8.66
C LEU A 33 -3.98 3.60 9.34
N ILE A 34 -4.92 4.47 9.70
CA ILE A 34 -6.18 4.07 10.37
C ILE A 34 -6.96 3.11 9.48
N GLY A 35 -7.09 3.43 8.19
CA GLY A 35 -7.78 2.60 7.22
C GLY A 35 -7.13 1.22 7.05
N SER A 36 -5.79 1.17 6.97
CA SER A 36 -5.05 -0.09 6.83
C SER A 36 -5.15 -0.96 8.10
N ILE A 37 -5.06 -0.36 9.30
CA ILE A 37 -5.27 -1.07 10.57
C ILE A 37 -6.70 -1.63 10.62
N ALA A 38 -7.70 -0.81 10.33
CA ALA A 38 -9.09 -1.24 10.32
C ALA A 38 -9.32 -2.41 9.35
N LEU A 39 -8.70 -2.38 8.17
CA LEU A 39 -8.77 -3.45 7.18
C LEU A 39 -8.12 -4.76 7.67
N VAL A 40 -6.93 -4.70 8.27
CA VAL A 40 -6.26 -5.88 8.83
C VAL A 40 -7.09 -6.46 9.99
N LEU A 41 -7.55 -5.62 10.92
CA LEU A 41 -8.37 -6.07 12.05
C LEU A 41 -9.70 -6.68 11.59
N THR A 42 -10.38 -6.03 10.64
CA THR A 42 -11.67 -6.53 10.12
C THR A 42 -11.52 -7.90 9.48
N THR A 43 -10.49 -8.10 8.66
CA THR A 43 -10.30 -9.34 7.90
C THR A 43 -9.66 -10.47 8.71
N THR A 44 -8.99 -10.16 9.82
CA THR A 44 -8.46 -11.16 10.77
C THR A 44 -9.54 -11.61 11.77
N LEU A 45 -10.37 -10.69 12.26
CA LEU A 45 -11.39 -10.98 13.26
C LEU A 45 -12.70 -11.50 12.64
N SER A 46 -13.05 -11.09 11.41
CA SER A 46 -14.29 -11.50 10.76
C SER A 46 -14.12 -12.69 9.84
N ARG A 47 -14.81 -13.79 10.15
CA ARG A 47 -14.92 -14.96 9.25
C ARG A 47 -15.59 -14.62 7.92
N ARG A 48 -16.43 -13.57 7.87
CA ARG A 48 -17.15 -13.15 6.66
C ARG A 48 -16.23 -12.48 5.63
N ALA A 49 -15.12 -11.91 6.08
CA ALA A 49 -14.19 -11.17 5.24
C ALA A 49 -12.76 -11.77 5.30
N SER A 50 -12.64 -13.10 5.40
CA SER A 50 -11.34 -13.77 5.42
C SER A 50 -10.55 -13.46 4.14
N ARG A 51 -9.28 -13.10 4.30
CA ARG A 51 -8.34 -12.78 3.20
C ARG A 51 -7.09 -13.65 3.28
N SER A 52 -6.32 -13.72 2.19
CA SER A 52 -5.06 -14.44 2.16
C SER A 52 -4.01 -13.77 3.05
N ALA A 53 -3.03 -14.54 3.52
CA ALA A 53 -1.91 -14.02 4.30
C ALA A 53 -1.08 -12.98 3.52
N THR A 54 -0.96 -13.11 2.19
CA THR A 54 -0.29 -12.12 1.33
C THR A 54 -1.04 -10.79 1.27
N TRP A 55 -2.37 -10.81 1.31
CA TRP A 55 -3.19 -9.60 1.38
C TRP A 55 -2.99 -8.88 2.71
N GLN A 56 -2.94 -9.62 3.82
CA GLN A 56 -2.62 -9.06 5.13
C GLN A 56 -1.22 -8.45 5.13
N ASN A 57 -0.23 -9.17 4.57
CA ASN A 57 1.15 -8.70 4.48
C ASN A 57 1.27 -7.38 3.71
N PHE A 58 0.49 -7.23 2.64
CA PHE A 58 0.41 -5.98 1.87
C PHE A 58 -0.15 -4.82 2.68
N PHE A 59 -1.21 -5.01 3.48
CA PHE A 59 -1.69 -3.93 4.35
C PHE A 59 -0.75 -3.66 5.53
N THR A 60 -0.07 -4.67 6.04
CA THR A 60 0.99 -4.49 7.05
C THR A 60 2.10 -3.59 6.51
N SER A 61 2.51 -3.72 5.24
CA SER A 61 3.53 -2.84 4.67
C SER A 61 3.08 -1.38 4.58
N TRP A 62 1.79 -1.13 4.28
CA TRP A 62 1.22 0.23 4.33
C TRP A 62 1.16 0.80 5.75
N ILE A 63 0.86 -0.02 6.76
CA ILE A 63 0.89 0.39 8.17
C ILE A 63 2.31 0.82 8.56
N VAL A 64 3.31 -0.01 8.27
CA VAL A 64 4.72 0.31 8.56
C VAL A 64 5.17 1.57 7.82
N SER A 65 4.78 1.70 6.55
CA SER A 65 5.07 2.89 5.73
C SER A 65 4.48 4.16 6.36
N ALA A 66 3.18 4.14 6.68
CA ALA A 66 2.51 5.31 7.25
C ALA A 66 3.07 5.70 8.62
N ILE A 67 3.44 4.73 9.46
CA ILE A 67 4.13 4.98 10.74
C ILE A 67 5.49 5.64 10.48
N SER A 68 6.27 5.10 9.55
CA SER A 68 7.62 5.60 9.21
C SER A 68 7.58 7.07 8.75
N TYR A 69 6.68 7.39 7.83
CA TYR A 69 6.49 8.76 7.35
C TYR A 69 5.88 9.71 8.39
N SER A 70 5.19 9.18 9.41
CA SER A 70 4.56 9.97 10.48
C SER A 70 5.39 10.09 11.76
N LEU A 71 6.63 9.58 11.79
CA LEU A 71 7.48 9.61 13.00
C LEU A 71 7.71 11.03 13.55
N LEU A 72 7.89 12.01 12.67
CA LEU A 72 8.01 13.42 13.09
C LEU A 72 6.73 13.93 13.75
N LEU A 73 5.56 13.48 13.31
CA LEU A 73 4.29 13.81 13.97
C LEU A 73 4.19 13.19 15.36
N PHE A 74 4.52 11.89 15.49
CA PHE A 74 4.43 11.19 16.77
C PHE A 74 5.43 11.68 17.82
N THR A 75 6.54 12.28 17.39
CA THR A 75 7.55 12.90 18.26
C THR A 75 7.35 14.41 18.46
N SER A 76 6.23 14.95 17.99
CA SER A 76 5.92 16.40 17.98
C SER A 76 6.97 17.28 17.28
N GLN A 77 7.66 16.73 16.29
CA GLN A 77 8.69 17.40 15.46
C GLN A 77 8.21 17.71 14.03
N ALA A 78 6.93 17.51 13.71
CA ALA A 78 6.39 17.66 12.35
C ALA A 78 6.64 19.04 11.70
N TYR A 79 6.73 20.09 12.49
CA TYR A 79 6.98 21.47 12.02
C TYR A 79 8.31 22.04 12.51
N ASN A 80 9.17 21.19 13.09
CA ASN A 80 10.49 21.61 13.51
C ASN A 80 11.45 21.54 12.32
N ASP A 81 12.14 22.65 12.03
CA ASP A 81 13.12 22.72 10.94
C ASP A 81 14.41 21.96 11.26
N THR A 82 14.68 21.71 12.55
CA THR A 82 15.85 20.99 13.04
C THR A 82 15.45 19.83 13.95
N PRO A 83 14.87 18.75 13.40
CA PRO A 83 14.46 17.60 14.21
C PRO A 83 15.69 16.94 14.87
N PRO A 84 15.55 16.35 16.06
CA PRO A 84 16.64 15.63 16.72
C PRO A 84 17.21 14.54 15.81
N PHE A 85 18.54 14.46 15.76
CA PHE A 85 19.26 13.53 14.88
C PHE A 85 18.73 12.09 14.94
N GLY A 86 18.50 11.56 16.15
CA GLY A 86 18.02 10.18 16.33
C GLY A 86 16.66 9.92 15.69
N VAL A 87 15.71 10.85 15.80
CA VAL A 87 14.39 10.74 15.15
C VAL A 87 14.54 10.82 13.64
N CYS A 88 15.38 11.75 13.16
CA CYS A 88 15.60 11.98 11.75
C CYS A 88 16.28 10.79 11.07
N LEU A 89 17.32 10.22 11.70
CA LEU A 89 18.01 9.01 11.27
C LEU A 89 17.07 7.79 11.27
N ALA A 90 16.28 7.62 12.33
CA ALA A 90 15.31 6.53 12.43
C ALA A 90 14.29 6.60 11.29
N GLN A 91 13.70 7.78 11.06
CA GLN A 91 12.76 8.01 9.98
C GLN A 91 13.40 7.78 8.61
N ALA A 92 14.55 8.39 8.34
CA ALA A 92 15.20 8.29 7.04
C ALA A 92 15.51 6.82 6.70
N GLY A 93 16.05 6.05 7.65
CA GLY A 93 16.37 4.65 7.41
C GLY A 93 15.17 3.77 7.09
N LEU A 94 14.03 4.01 7.74
CA LEU A 94 12.78 3.32 7.41
C LEU A 94 12.25 3.74 6.04
N ILE A 95 12.28 5.04 5.72
CA ILE A 95 11.78 5.58 4.45
C ILE A 95 12.53 4.98 3.25
N TYR A 96 13.86 4.85 3.31
CA TYR A 96 14.63 4.22 2.21
C TYR A 96 14.31 2.74 2.01
N ALA A 97 13.82 2.05 3.05
CA ALA A 97 13.42 0.65 3.01
C ALA A 97 11.97 0.43 2.54
N MET A 98 11.09 1.43 2.70
CA MET A 98 9.67 1.28 2.36
C MET A 98 9.41 0.95 0.88
N PRO A 99 10.05 1.57 -0.12
CA PRO A 99 9.78 1.29 -1.53
C PRO A 99 10.01 -0.19 -1.89
N SER A 100 11.13 -0.78 -1.47
CA SER A 100 11.42 -2.19 -1.74
C SER A 100 10.50 -3.13 -0.97
N PHE A 101 10.18 -2.80 0.29
CA PHE A 101 9.26 -3.58 1.11
C PHE A 101 7.83 -3.60 0.53
N THR A 102 7.31 -2.44 0.15
CA THR A 102 5.98 -2.30 -0.47
C THR A 102 5.93 -2.94 -1.86
N ALA A 103 6.97 -2.80 -2.69
CA ALA A 103 7.07 -3.50 -3.97
C ALA A 103 7.07 -5.02 -3.79
N ALA A 104 7.84 -5.56 -2.83
CA ALA A 104 7.93 -7.00 -2.58
C ALA A 104 6.60 -7.58 -2.05
N THR A 105 5.93 -6.88 -1.13
CA THR A 105 4.59 -7.31 -0.66
C THR A 105 3.53 -7.24 -1.76
N THR A 106 3.61 -6.25 -2.64
CA THR A 106 2.75 -6.12 -3.84
C THR A 106 2.97 -7.28 -4.80
N PHE A 107 4.22 -7.61 -5.10
CA PHE A 107 4.58 -8.77 -5.91
C PHE A 107 4.00 -10.07 -5.31
N GLY A 108 4.11 -10.25 -3.99
CA GLY A 108 3.52 -11.39 -3.30
C GLY A 108 2.00 -11.46 -3.41
N LEU A 109 1.30 -10.33 -3.30
CA LEU A 109 -0.14 -10.26 -3.49
C LEU A 109 -0.54 -10.63 -4.93
N ILE A 110 0.10 -10.05 -5.94
CA ILE A 110 -0.19 -10.31 -7.35
C ILE A 110 0.10 -11.78 -7.70
N THR A 111 1.21 -12.32 -7.22
CA THR A 111 1.58 -13.73 -7.44
C THR A 111 0.54 -14.68 -6.83
N GLN A 112 0.05 -14.38 -5.62
CA GLN A 112 -1.03 -15.18 -5.00
C GLN A 112 -2.33 -15.12 -5.81
N ILE A 113 -2.68 -13.95 -6.34
CA ILE A 113 -3.86 -13.78 -7.20
C ILE A 113 -3.69 -14.63 -8.47
N TRP A 114 -2.51 -14.60 -9.09
CA TRP A 114 -2.20 -15.42 -10.25
C TRP A 114 -2.33 -16.92 -9.95
N PHE A 115 -1.76 -17.41 -8.85
CA PHE A 115 -1.90 -18.82 -8.47
C PHE A 115 -3.35 -19.21 -8.17
N THR A 116 -4.09 -18.35 -7.47
CA THR A 116 -5.52 -18.56 -7.21
C THR A 116 -6.28 -18.67 -8.53
N MET A 117 -6.00 -17.79 -9.49
CA MET A 117 -6.62 -17.81 -10.81
C MET A 117 -6.26 -19.07 -11.60
N GLN A 118 -5.00 -19.50 -11.58
CA GLN A 118 -4.55 -20.73 -12.25
C GLN A 118 -5.16 -22.00 -11.64
N SER A 119 -5.36 -22.00 -10.32
CA SER A 119 -6.00 -23.10 -9.60
C SER A 119 -7.46 -23.28 -10.03
N LEU A 120 -8.17 -22.18 -10.30
CA LEU A 120 -9.54 -22.21 -10.85
C LEU A 120 -9.59 -22.70 -12.30
N LEU A 121 -8.51 -22.53 -13.06
CA LEU A 121 -8.51 -22.79 -14.49
C LEU A 121 -8.14 -24.22 -14.89
N LYS A 122 -7.23 -24.93 -14.17
CA LYS A 122 -6.96 -26.38 -14.33
C LYS A 122 -5.67 -26.91 -13.64
N ARG A 123 -4.86 -26.07 -12.97
CA ARG A 123 -3.57 -26.52 -12.39
C ARG A 123 -3.52 -26.33 -10.88
N ARG A 124 -3.61 -27.43 -10.14
CA ARG A 124 -3.25 -27.46 -8.71
C ARG A 124 -1.73 -27.48 -8.60
N ILE A 125 -1.13 -26.41 -8.10
CA ILE A 125 0.32 -26.31 -7.92
C ILE A 125 0.68 -26.98 -6.60
N ALA A 126 1.41 -28.09 -6.63
CA ALA A 126 1.72 -28.90 -5.45
C ALA A 126 2.67 -28.22 -4.42
N SER A 127 3.28 -27.08 -4.76
CA SER A 127 4.25 -26.35 -3.92
C SER A 127 3.73 -25.01 -3.35
N GLU A 128 2.42 -24.78 -3.35
CA GLU A 128 1.84 -23.47 -3.01
C GLU A 128 2.25 -22.97 -1.59
N ARG A 129 2.35 -23.85 -0.60
CA ARG A 129 2.64 -23.46 0.79
C ARG A 129 4.03 -22.85 0.97
N TYR A 130 5.08 -23.44 0.37
CA TYR A 130 6.44 -22.92 0.48
C TYR A 130 6.59 -21.58 -0.24
N TRP A 131 5.96 -21.44 -1.41
CA TRP A 131 5.91 -20.16 -2.13
C TRP A 131 5.23 -19.07 -1.32
N VAL A 132 4.07 -19.35 -0.70
CA VAL A 132 3.38 -18.36 0.15
C VAL A 132 4.24 -17.92 1.32
N ILE A 133 4.92 -18.85 2.00
CA ILE A 133 5.83 -18.52 3.11
C ILE A 133 6.97 -17.62 2.62
N ALA A 134 7.60 -17.96 1.49
CA ALA A 134 8.66 -17.13 0.90
C ALA A 134 8.16 -15.72 0.54
N LEU A 135 6.98 -15.61 -0.08
CA LEU A 135 6.34 -14.34 -0.44
C LEU A 135 5.98 -13.47 0.78
N ILE A 136 5.84 -14.07 1.96
CA ILE A 136 5.59 -13.35 3.20
C ILE A 136 6.90 -12.87 3.84
N ILE A 137 7.92 -13.74 3.91
CA ILE A 137 9.18 -13.47 4.65
C ILE A 137 10.12 -12.55 3.87
N ILE A 138 10.30 -12.77 2.57
CA ILE A 138 11.25 -12.01 1.72
C ILE A 138 11.07 -10.49 1.84
N PRO A 139 9.85 -9.92 1.81
CA PRO A 139 9.65 -8.49 2.01
C PRO A 139 10.27 -7.95 3.31
N TYR A 140 10.17 -8.67 4.43
CA TYR A 140 10.76 -8.24 5.70
C TYR A 140 12.29 -8.31 5.67
N CYS A 141 12.87 -9.26 4.95
CA CYS A 141 14.32 -9.28 4.73
C CYS A 141 14.78 -8.01 4.00
N PHE A 142 14.07 -7.57 2.97
CA PHE A 142 14.37 -6.31 2.27
C PHE A 142 14.22 -5.09 3.19
N LEU A 143 13.15 -5.07 4.00
CA LEU A 143 12.94 -4.01 4.99
C LEU A 143 14.13 -3.89 5.95
N VAL A 144 14.50 -5.00 6.60
CA VAL A 144 15.58 -5.02 7.60
C VAL A 144 16.92 -4.67 6.93
N ALA A 145 17.26 -5.30 5.81
CA ALA A 145 18.52 -5.06 5.12
C ALA A 145 18.70 -3.60 4.68
N MET A 146 17.66 -2.99 4.11
CA MET A 146 17.72 -1.60 3.68
C MET A 146 17.72 -0.64 4.86
N ALA A 147 16.94 -0.88 5.91
CA ALA A 147 16.91 -0.04 7.10
C ALA A 147 18.27 -0.04 7.82
N THR A 148 18.88 -1.22 8.02
CA THR A 148 20.19 -1.31 8.66
C THR A 148 21.30 -0.69 7.83
N ALA A 149 21.30 -0.88 6.50
CA ALA A 149 22.24 -0.21 5.61
C ALA A 149 22.12 1.33 5.68
N SER A 150 20.88 1.82 5.75
CA SER A 150 20.60 3.25 5.87
C SER A 150 21.07 3.82 7.21
N TRP A 151 20.77 3.14 8.32
CA TRP A 151 21.21 3.56 9.65
C TRP A 151 22.72 3.52 9.81
N ALA A 152 23.39 2.48 9.29
CA ALA A 152 24.84 2.39 9.30
C ALA A 152 25.47 3.56 8.53
N THR A 153 24.92 3.88 7.35
CA THR A 153 25.41 5.01 6.53
C THR A 153 25.19 6.35 7.24
N GLY A 154 23.99 6.61 7.74
CA GLY A 154 23.67 7.88 8.42
C GLY A 154 24.37 8.05 9.77
N SER A 155 24.73 6.95 10.45
CA SER A 155 25.52 7.00 11.69
C SER A 155 27.00 7.27 11.41
N ALA A 156 27.52 6.80 10.26
CA ALA A 156 28.90 7.03 9.87
C ALA A 156 29.15 8.48 9.40
N ASP A 157 28.12 9.14 8.87
CA ASP A 157 28.17 10.54 8.45
C ASP A 157 26.93 11.32 8.94
N PRO A 158 26.93 11.79 10.19
CA PRO A 158 25.78 12.50 10.76
C PRO A 158 25.41 13.79 10.04
N ALA A 159 26.37 14.43 9.36
CA ALA A 159 26.15 15.68 8.62
C ALA A 159 25.29 15.46 7.37
N SER A 160 25.26 14.23 6.84
CA SER A 160 24.42 13.85 5.70
C SER A 160 22.95 13.67 6.05
N VAL A 161 22.59 13.59 7.34
CA VAL A 161 21.22 13.34 7.78
C VAL A 161 20.50 14.67 7.98
N GLY A 162 19.44 14.90 7.22
CA GLY A 162 18.73 16.16 7.29
C GLY A 162 17.28 16.07 6.82
N LEU A 163 16.52 17.13 7.09
CA LEU A 163 15.17 17.29 6.59
C LEU A 163 15.24 17.56 5.07
N ILE A 164 14.40 16.88 4.28
CA ILE A 164 14.30 17.19 2.84
C ILE A 164 13.81 18.63 2.64
N GLY A 165 14.14 19.27 1.51
CA GLY A 165 13.73 20.66 1.23
C GLY A 165 12.23 20.94 1.35
N SER A 166 11.37 19.94 1.15
CA SER A 166 9.92 20.06 1.35
C SER A 166 9.47 20.09 2.83
N GLY A 167 10.33 19.70 3.76
CA GLY A 167 10.02 19.63 5.18
C GLY A 167 9.17 18.44 5.63
N MET A 168 8.81 17.52 4.73
CA MET A 168 7.85 16.44 5.04
C MET A 168 8.47 15.25 5.76
N TYR A 169 9.75 14.94 5.50
CA TYR A 169 10.45 13.80 6.09
C TYR A 169 11.97 13.96 6.03
N CYS A 170 12.68 13.15 6.81
CA CYS A 170 14.13 13.09 6.83
C CYS A 170 14.74 12.21 5.73
N HIS A 171 15.86 12.66 5.18
CA HIS A 171 16.64 11.96 4.15
C HIS A 171 18.12 11.88 4.54
N ILE A 172 18.87 11.04 3.83
CA ILE A 172 20.32 10.87 4.00
C ILE A 172 20.95 11.29 2.68
N ASP A 173 21.55 12.47 2.66
CA ASP A 173 22.31 12.99 1.52
C ASP A 173 23.73 12.42 1.55
N ALA A 174 23.83 11.09 1.42
CA ALA A 174 25.13 10.46 1.30
C ALA A 174 25.79 10.98 0.01
N ALA A 175 27.05 11.41 0.07
CA ALA A 175 27.84 12.07 -0.98
C ALA A 175 27.93 11.36 -2.36
N SER A 176 27.18 10.28 -2.59
CA SER A 176 27.07 9.55 -3.85
C SER A 176 25.63 9.25 -4.29
N GLY A 177 24.60 9.60 -3.50
CA GLY A 177 23.20 9.21 -3.75
C GLY A 177 22.99 7.69 -3.89
N LYS A 178 23.94 6.88 -3.43
CA LYS A 178 24.04 5.43 -3.69
C LYS A 178 22.83 4.69 -3.13
N LEU A 179 22.40 5.05 -1.92
CA LEU A 179 21.35 4.34 -1.20
C LEU A 179 19.99 4.46 -1.90
N GLY A 180 19.62 5.67 -2.35
CA GLY A 180 18.43 5.90 -3.15
C GLY A 180 18.47 5.13 -4.47
N LYS A 181 19.62 5.13 -5.16
CA LYS A 181 19.82 4.37 -6.41
C LYS A 181 19.70 2.86 -6.21
N ILE A 182 20.25 2.32 -5.12
CA ILE A 182 20.14 0.89 -4.76
C ILE A 182 18.68 0.53 -4.48
N SER A 183 17.97 1.33 -3.68
CA SER A 183 16.55 1.11 -3.39
C SER A 183 15.72 1.14 -4.69
N GLY A 184 15.95 2.15 -5.55
CA GLY A 184 15.29 2.27 -6.85
C GLY A 184 15.58 1.09 -7.78
N ALA A 185 16.84 0.65 -7.88
CA ALA A 185 17.21 -0.52 -8.69
C ALA A 185 16.54 -1.81 -8.19
N LEU A 186 16.50 -2.00 -6.87
CA LEU A 186 15.83 -3.14 -6.26
C LEU A 186 14.32 -3.12 -6.52
N VAL A 187 13.68 -1.96 -6.41
CA VAL A 187 12.27 -1.77 -6.76
C VAL A 187 12.04 -2.10 -8.23
N ALA A 188 12.87 -1.60 -9.15
CA ALA A 188 12.76 -1.90 -10.57
C ALA A 188 12.84 -3.42 -10.84
N LEU A 189 13.79 -4.11 -10.21
CA LEU A 189 13.96 -5.56 -10.35
C LEU A 189 12.73 -6.34 -9.86
N ILE A 190 12.04 -5.88 -8.82
CA ILE A 190 10.82 -6.49 -8.30
C ILE A 190 9.59 -6.15 -9.17
N LEU A 191 9.51 -4.92 -9.69
CA LEU A 191 8.37 -4.47 -10.48
C LEU A 191 8.31 -5.10 -11.87
N LEU A 192 9.46 -5.41 -12.50
CA LEU A 192 9.49 -6.09 -13.81
C LEU A 192 8.68 -7.40 -13.85
N PRO A 193 8.92 -8.40 -12.97
CA PRO A 193 8.10 -9.60 -12.94
C PRO A 193 6.68 -9.32 -12.46
N THR A 194 6.47 -8.32 -11.59
CA THR A 194 5.13 -7.90 -11.14
C THR A 194 4.25 -7.50 -12.32
N VAL A 195 4.75 -6.63 -13.20
CA VAL A 195 4.07 -6.18 -14.42
C VAL A 195 3.80 -7.35 -15.36
N ALA A 196 4.77 -8.25 -15.55
CA ALA A 196 4.59 -9.42 -16.41
C ALA A 196 3.45 -10.34 -15.92
N ILE A 197 3.36 -10.57 -14.61
CA ILE A 197 2.26 -11.37 -14.02
C ILE A 197 0.93 -10.62 -14.14
N GLU A 198 0.91 -9.31 -13.89
CA GLU A 198 -0.28 -8.47 -14.03
C GLU A 198 -0.84 -8.47 -15.46
N ILE A 199 0.03 -8.33 -16.48
CA ILE A 199 -0.35 -8.47 -17.89
C ILE A 199 -0.91 -9.87 -18.14
N SER A 200 -0.27 -10.91 -17.61
CA SER A 200 -0.74 -12.30 -17.74
C SER A 200 -2.12 -12.51 -17.12
N ILE A 201 -2.39 -11.92 -15.95
CA ILE A 201 -3.71 -11.92 -15.30
C ILE A 201 -4.73 -11.24 -16.22
N CYS A 202 -4.40 -10.06 -16.76
CA CYS A 202 -5.29 -9.31 -17.65
C CYS A 202 -5.64 -10.10 -18.93
N VAL A 203 -4.65 -10.75 -19.54
CA VAL A 203 -4.84 -11.58 -20.73
C VAL A 203 -5.73 -12.79 -20.40
N ALA A 204 -5.43 -13.53 -19.35
CA ALA A 204 -6.22 -14.68 -18.93
C ALA A 204 -7.67 -14.30 -18.57
N LEU A 205 -7.85 -13.13 -17.95
CA LEU A 205 -9.17 -12.59 -17.61
C LEU A 205 -10.00 -12.26 -18.84
N ARG A 206 -9.37 -11.67 -19.87
CA ARG A 206 -10.02 -11.38 -21.16
C ARG A 206 -10.40 -12.67 -21.88
N GLN A 207 -9.50 -13.65 -21.91
CA GLN A 207 -9.73 -14.94 -22.58
C GLN A 207 -10.87 -15.74 -21.93
N HIS A 208 -10.94 -15.76 -20.59
CA HIS A 208 -11.91 -16.57 -19.84
C HIS A 208 -12.99 -15.74 -19.14
N TRP A 209 -13.34 -14.57 -19.70
CA TRP A 209 -14.28 -13.61 -19.10
C TRP A 209 -15.60 -14.25 -18.64
N LYS A 210 -16.19 -15.13 -19.48
CA LYS A 210 -17.47 -15.81 -19.18
C LYS A 210 -17.37 -16.71 -17.94
N THR A 211 -16.23 -17.36 -17.72
CA THR A 211 -15.98 -18.24 -16.57
C THR A 211 -15.82 -17.42 -15.30
N PHE A 212 -15.01 -16.35 -15.33
CA PHE A 212 -14.76 -15.52 -14.16
C PHE A 212 -15.95 -14.65 -13.74
N ARG A 213 -16.81 -14.26 -14.69
CA ARG A 213 -18.03 -13.49 -14.37
C ARG A 213 -18.98 -14.23 -13.43
N ARG A 214 -18.93 -15.58 -13.40
CA ARG A 214 -19.71 -16.39 -12.45
C ARG A 214 -19.19 -16.28 -11.01
N VAL A 215 -17.89 -15.98 -10.83
CA VAL A 215 -17.25 -15.79 -9.50
C VAL A 215 -17.16 -14.30 -9.18
N ARG A 216 -18.33 -13.65 -9.12
CA ARG A 216 -18.49 -12.17 -9.09
C ARG A 216 -17.72 -11.48 -7.94
N HIS A 217 -17.57 -12.15 -6.80
CA HIS A 217 -16.89 -11.60 -5.62
C HIS A 217 -15.37 -11.48 -5.82
N SER A 218 -14.70 -12.60 -6.15
CA SER A 218 -13.25 -12.63 -6.36
C SER A 218 -12.81 -11.75 -7.54
N PHE A 219 -13.66 -11.64 -8.57
CA PHE A 219 -13.42 -10.80 -9.74
C PHE A 219 -13.33 -9.31 -9.40
N SER A 220 -14.22 -8.79 -8.54
CA SER A 220 -14.20 -7.39 -8.14
C SER A 220 -12.95 -7.03 -7.35
N ILE A 221 -12.45 -7.94 -6.52
CA ILE A 221 -11.21 -7.74 -5.74
C ILE A 221 -10.02 -7.68 -6.69
N MET A 222 -9.95 -8.62 -7.64
CA MET A 222 -8.88 -8.67 -8.62
C MET A 222 -8.77 -7.39 -9.44
N ILE A 223 -9.88 -6.90 -10.01
CA ILE A 223 -9.87 -5.63 -10.76
C ILE A 223 -9.36 -4.47 -9.91
N ARG A 224 -9.81 -4.37 -8.66
CA ARG A 224 -9.40 -3.29 -7.75
C ARG A 224 -7.91 -3.35 -7.43
N VAL A 225 -7.38 -4.54 -7.20
CA VAL A 225 -5.94 -4.75 -7.00
C VAL A 225 -5.19 -4.29 -8.25
N MET A 226 -5.62 -4.70 -9.45
CA MET A 226 -4.98 -4.30 -10.72
C MET A 226 -5.01 -2.78 -10.94
N VAL A 227 -6.12 -2.13 -10.66
CA VAL A 227 -6.21 -0.65 -10.77
C VAL A 227 -5.25 0.01 -9.79
N PHE A 228 -5.21 -0.46 -8.54
CA PHE A 228 -4.29 0.08 -7.55
C PHE A 228 -2.82 -0.14 -7.95
N THR A 229 -2.48 -1.31 -8.48
CA THR A 229 -1.11 -1.65 -8.87
C THR A 229 -0.68 -0.84 -10.09
N LEU A 230 -1.55 -0.62 -11.07
CA LEU A 230 -1.27 0.29 -12.20
C LEU A 230 -1.02 1.73 -11.73
N ILE A 231 -1.84 2.25 -10.79
CA ILE A 231 -1.62 3.59 -10.20
C ILE A 231 -0.27 3.64 -9.47
N GLY A 232 0.05 2.62 -8.68
CA GLY A 232 1.31 2.51 -7.97
C GLY A 232 2.52 2.41 -8.91
N LEU A 233 2.42 1.62 -9.97
CA LEU A 233 3.45 1.49 -11.00
C LEU A 233 3.72 2.83 -11.68
N LEU A 234 2.67 3.55 -12.08
CA LEU A 234 2.83 4.88 -12.67
C LEU A 234 3.53 5.84 -11.71
N ALA A 235 3.12 5.86 -10.44
CA ALA A 235 3.76 6.73 -9.45
C ALA A 235 5.23 6.38 -9.19
N VAL A 236 5.56 5.09 -9.12
CA VAL A 236 6.95 4.63 -8.96
C VAL A 236 7.77 4.91 -10.21
N SER A 237 7.23 4.70 -11.41
CA SER A 237 7.92 5.02 -12.66
C SER A 237 8.20 6.52 -12.78
N ILE A 238 7.22 7.36 -12.45
CA ILE A 238 7.40 8.82 -12.40
C ILE A 238 8.45 9.18 -11.33
N GLY A 239 8.36 8.61 -10.14
CA GLY A 239 9.35 8.80 -9.07
C GLY A 239 10.75 8.39 -9.47
N ALA A 240 10.92 7.27 -10.16
CA ALA A 240 12.22 6.82 -10.68
C ALA A 240 12.77 7.80 -11.72
N LEU A 241 11.95 8.28 -12.66
CA LEU A 241 12.35 9.30 -13.62
C LEU A 241 12.82 10.59 -12.93
N PHE A 242 12.16 11.00 -11.85
CA PHE A 242 12.57 12.13 -11.02
C PHE A 242 13.77 11.83 -10.10
N VAL A 243 14.10 10.58 -9.79
CA VAL A 243 15.38 10.28 -9.11
C VAL A 243 16.54 10.44 -10.08
N PHE A 244 16.32 10.20 -11.38
CA PHE A 244 17.31 10.43 -12.43
C PHE A 244 17.36 11.88 -12.94
N SER A 245 16.34 12.69 -12.65
CA SER A 245 16.25 14.10 -13.03
C SER A 245 16.29 14.96 -11.77
N SER A 246 17.26 15.86 -11.60
CA SER A 246 17.57 16.56 -10.34
C SER A 246 16.44 17.37 -9.65
N ASN A 247 15.19 17.33 -10.11
CA ASN A 247 14.06 18.12 -9.63
C ASN A 247 13.12 17.29 -8.73
N HIS A 248 13.36 17.32 -7.42
CA HIS A 248 12.47 16.68 -6.43
C HIS A 248 11.38 17.66 -5.97
N GLY A 249 10.29 17.73 -6.71
CA GLY A 249 9.15 18.59 -6.35
C GLY A 249 8.33 18.05 -5.15
N PRO A 250 7.75 18.93 -4.31
CA PRO A 250 6.89 18.52 -3.19
C PRO A 250 5.66 17.70 -3.61
N ALA A 251 5.22 17.84 -4.87
CA ALA A 251 4.09 17.09 -5.42
C ALA A 251 4.29 15.56 -5.35
N MET A 252 5.51 15.07 -5.60
CA MET A 252 5.78 13.63 -5.57
C MET A 252 5.63 13.05 -4.18
N ASN A 253 6.00 13.81 -3.15
CA ASN A 253 5.85 13.39 -1.75
C ASN A 253 4.37 13.29 -1.36
N ILE A 254 3.52 14.18 -1.87
CA ILE A 254 2.08 14.10 -1.68
C ILE A 254 1.49 12.88 -2.39
N VAL A 255 1.92 12.58 -3.62
CA VAL A 255 1.48 11.38 -4.35
C VAL A 255 1.85 10.11 -3.58
N LEU A 256 3.08 10.05 -3.04
CA LEU A 256 3.53 8.93 -2.22
C LEU A 256 2.68 8.78 -0.94
N ALA A 257 2.36 9.89 -0.27
CA ALA A 257 1.49 9.87 0.91
C ALA A 257 0.04 9.50 0.61
N ALA A 258 -0.45 9.80 -0.60
CA ALA A 258 -1.80 9.44 -1.02
C ALA A 258 -1.96 7.92 -1.25
N MET A 259 -0.87 7.17 -1.50
CA MET A 259 -0.94 5.73 -1.79
C MET A 259 -1.63 4.89 -0.69
N PRO A 260 -1.23 4.96 0.59
CA PRO A 260 -1.93 4.22 1.66
C PRO A 260 -3.38 4.69 1.86
N PHE A 261 -3.67 5.97 1.62
CA PHE A 261 -5.04 6.46 1.65
C PHE A 261 -5.90 5.86 0.53
N VAL A 262 -5.41 5.91 -0.71
CA VAL A 262 -6.09 5.36 -1.89
C VAL A 262 -6.27 3.83 -1.74
N SER A 263 -5.27 3.12 -1.23
CA SER A 263 -5.37 1.68 -0.97
C SER A 263 -6.47 1.41 0.06
N ALA A 264 -6.50 2.13 1.19
CA ALA A 264 -7.54 1.98 2.20
C ALA A 264 -8.94 2.19 1.60
N VAL A 265 -9.15 3.25 0.81
CA VAL A 265 -10.46 3.55 0.19
C VAL A 265 -10.88 2.48 -0.83
N ILE A 266 -9.97 2.05 -1.71
CA ILE A 266 -10.25 1.03 -2.74
C ILE A 266 -10.64 -0.31 -2.12
N PHE A 267 -9.99 -0.71 -1.03
CA PHE A 267 -10.26 -2.00 -0.39
C PHE A 267 -11.38 -1.94 0.65
N ALA A 268 -11.53 -0.84 1.39
CA ALA A 268 -12.65 -0.65 2.32
C ALA A 268 -14.00 -0.61 1.60
N SER A 269 -14.04 -0.17 0.34
CA SER A 269 -15.28 -0.14 -0.45
C SER A 269 -15.74 -1.51 -0.96
N GLN A 270 -15.17 -2.62 -0.48
CA GLN A 270 -15.59 -3.98 -0.82
C GLN A 270 -16.84 -4.37 -0.04
N ARG A 271 -17.82 -4.97 -0.70
CA ARG A 271 -19.14 -5.25 -0.11
C ARG A 271 -19.08 -6.13 1.13
N ASP A 272 -18.12 -7.06 1.19
CA ASP A 272 -17.91 -7.94 2.34
C ASP A 272 -17.29 -7.21 3.54
N ILE A 273 -16.44 -6.22 3.32
CA ILE A 273 -15.92 -5.37 4.39
C ILE A 273 -17.02 -4.42 4.88
N ILE A 274 -17.71 -3.73 3.96
CA ILE A 274 -18.80 -2.82 4.33
C ILE A 274 -19.91 -3.59 5.07
N SER A 275 -20.23 -4.83 4.68
CA SER A 275 -21.26 -5.62 5.38
C SER A 275 -20.86 -6.01 6.80
N VAL A 276 -19.56 -6.18 7.07
CA VAL A 276 -19.05 -6.39 8.43
C VAL A 276 -19.12 -5.10 9.24
N TRP A 277 -18.79 -3.96 8.62
CA TRP A 277 -18.88 -2.66 9.30
C TRP A 277 -20.32 -2.24 9.56
N MET A 278 -21.24 -2.53 8.63
CA MET A 278 -22.69 -2.30 8.77
C MET A 278 -23.37 -3.48 9.49
N PHE A 279 -22.82 -3.93 10.62
CA PHE A 279 -23.35 -5.05 11.40
C PHE A 279 -24.81 -4.84 11.86
N TRP A 280 -25.28 -3.58 11.87
CA TRP A 280 -26.65 -3.18 12.19
C TRP A 280 -27.67 -3.48 11.10
N ARG A 281 -27.25 -3.80 9.87
CA ARG A 281 -28.18 -4.04 8.76
C ARG A 281 -28.50 -5.55 8.67
N PRO A 282 -29.79 -5.96 8.65
CA PRO A 282 -30.16 -7.37 8.57
C PRO A 282 -29.54 -8.05 7.35
N SER A 283 -28.99 -9.26 7.54
CA SER A 283 -28.45 -10.03 6.41
C SER A 283 -29.60 -10.44 5.49
N PRO A 284 -29.45 -10.40 4.16
CA PRO A 284 -30.45 -10.94 3.24
C PRO A 284 -30.80 -12.40 3.54
N SER A 285 -29.88 -13.15 4.14
CA SER A 285 -30.07 -14.54 4.59
C SER A 285 -31.08 -14.69 5.74
N ASP A 286 -31.21 -13.67 6.60
CA ASP A 286 -32.16 -13.70 7.71
C ASP A 286 -33.59 -13.39 7.23
N GLN A 287 -33.71 -12.73 6.06
CA GLN A 287 -35.00 -12.44 5.42
C GLN A 287 -35.62 -13.69 4.78
N THR A 288 -34.82 -14.54 4.12
CA THR A 288 -35.32 -15.80 3.53
C THR A 288 -35.78 -16.81 4.58
N LEU A 289 -35.13 -16.86 5.75
CA LEU A 289 -35.58 -17.71 6.86
C LEU A 289 -36.87 -17.16 7.48
N SER A 290 -36.99 -15.85 7.65
CA SER A 290 -38.21 -15.22 8.18
C SER A 290 -39.40 -15.38 7.23
N GLU A 291 -39.22 -15.25 5.92
CA GLU A 291 -40.29 -15.48 4.93
C GLU A 291 -40.71 -16.95 4.86
N THR A 292 -39.78 -17.90 4.98
CA THR A 292 -40.10 -19.34 5.00
C THR A 292 -40.90 -19.71 6.25
N SER A 293 -40.55 -19.18 7.42
CA SER A 293 -41.31 -19.41 8.65
C SER A 293 -42.73 -18.82 8.57
N THR A 294 -42.88 -17.63 7.98
CA THR A 294 -44.20 -16.98 7.84
C THR A 294 -45.10 -17.73 6.84
N SER A 295 -44.53 -18.25 5.75
CA SER A 295 -45.27 -19.02 4.74
C SER A 295 -45.71 -20.40 5.26
N THR A 296 -44.86 -21.08 6.04
CA THR A 296 -45.20 -22.39 6.64
C THR A 296 -46.34 -22.27 7.65
N THR A 297 -46.42 -21.15 8.38
CA THR A 297 -47.47 -20.91 9.38
C THR A 297 -48.84 -20.62 8.74
N ASN A 298 -48.85 -19.98 7.56
CA ASN A 298 -50.09 -19.74 6.81
C ASN A 298 -50.62 -21.01 6.11
N SER A 299 -49.74 -21.91 5.65
CA SER A 299 -50.14 -23.18 5.06
C SER A 299 -50.70 -24.20 6.07
N THR A 300 -50.18 -24.23 7.31
CA THR A 300 -50.75 -25.11 8.35
C THR A 300 -52.10 -24.61 8.87
N ALA A 301 -52.33 -23.30 8.93
CA ALA A 301 -53.63 -22.75 9.29
C ALA A 301 -54.75 -23.03 8.25
N ALA A 302 -54.38 -23.18 6.97
CA ALA A 302 -55.33 -23.53 5.90
C ALA A 302 -55.72 -25.02 5.89
N LEU A 303 -54.84 -25.92 6.36
CA LEU A 303 -55.09 -27.37 6.35
C LEU A 303 -55.94 -27.87 7.52
N VAL A 304 -56.13 -27.06 8.57
CA VAL A 304 -56.96 -27.40 9.75
C VAL A 304 -58.43 -26.96 9.58
N LYS A 305 -58.77 -26.29 8.47
CA LYS A 305 -60.12 -25.79 8.16
C LYS A 305 -60.84 -26.55 7.04
N ALA A 306 -60.30 -27.67 6.57
CA ALA A 306 -60.92 -28.57 5.59
C ALA A 306 -61.22 -29.92 6.25
#